data_AF-A0AAQ3S846-F1
#
_entry.id   AF-A0AAQ3S846-F1
#
_cell.length_a   1.000
_cell.length_b   1.000
_cell.length_c   1.000
_cell.angle_alpha   90.00
_cell.angle_beta   90.00
_cell.angle_gamma   90.00
#
_symmetry.space_group_name_H-M   'P 1'
#
loop_
_entity.id
_entity.type
_entity.pdbx_description
1 polymer ?
#
loop_
_entity_poly.entity_id
_entity_poly.type
_entity_poly.pdbx_seq_one_letter_code
_entity_poly.pdbx_strand_id
1 'polypeptide(L)'
;MVALEQCHYPSKSYITDYIVVLHFLVNTSNDVDLLVRKGILMSYLGDTDSSAKMINGLWKNVSQTNFSCHYFRLCEDLNAFCRKPRRKLRSTLTRDYGKSPWQTGATFAAILLLLLYFVQTLCSIWKVYKKY
;
A
#
# COMPACT_ATOMS: atom_id res chain seq x y z
N MET A 1 2.04 13.30 -27.32
CA MET A 1 3.17 12.45 -26.89
C MET A 1 2.82 10.97 -27.04
N VAL A 2 1.77 10.48 -26.37
CA VAL A 2 1.29 9.09 -26.55
C VAL A 2 0.92 8.80 -28.00
N ALA A 3 0.13 9.66 -28.65
CA ALA A 3 -0.20 9.52 -30.06
C ALA A 3 1.04 9.51 -30.99
N LEU A 4 2.08 10.29 -30.65
CA LEU A 4 3.34 10.29 -31.41
C LEU A 4 4.07 8.95 -31.25
N GLU A 5 4.14 8.44 -30.02
CA GLU A 5 4.73 7.12 -29.72
C GLU A 5 3.99 6.00 -30.46
N GLN A 6 2.65 6.01 -30.44
CA GLN A 6 1.84 5.02 -31.13
C GLN A 6 1.94 5.11 -32.67
N CYS A 7 2.00 6.31 -33.25
CA CYS A 7 2.04 6.48 -34.70
C CYS A 7 3.42 6.28 -35.30
N HIS A 8 4.49 6.66 -34.59
CA HIS A 8 5.85 6.68 -35.17
C HIS A 8 6.80 5.65 -34.54
N TYR A 9 6.51 5.14 -33.35
CA TYR A 9 7.38 4.22 -32.62
C TYR A 9 6.60 3.06 -31.98
N PRO A 10 5.85 2.26 -32.77
CA PRO A 10 4.96 1.23 -32.23
C PRO A 10 5.67 0.12 -31.43
N SER A 11 6.99 0.00 -31.57
CA SER A 11 7.84 -0.94 -30.82
C SER A 11 8.49 -0.35 -29.56
N LYS A 12 8.30 0.95 -29.29
CA LYS A 12 8.86 1.66 -28.13
C LYS A 12 7.72 2.33 -27.37
N SER A 13 7.18 1.66 -26.35
CA SER A 13 6.00 2.09 -25.58
C SER A 13 6.34 2.68 -24.21
N TYR A 14 7.47 3.37 -24.05
CA TYR A 14 7.93 3.83 -22.74
C TYR A 14 6.95 4.78 -22.04
N ILE A 15 6.39 5.73 -22.79
CA ILE A 15 5.47 6.73 -22.26
C ILE A 15 4.11 6.10 -22.03
N THR A 16 3.67 5.26 -22.97
CA THR A 16 2.43 4.49 -22.87
C THR A 16 2.44 3.57 -21.64
N ASP A 17 3.50 2.80 -21.43
CA ASP A 17 3.63 1.87 -20.31
C ASP A 17 3.62 2.59 -18.96
N TYR A 18 4.28 3.74 -18.88
CA TYR A 18 4.22 4.59 -17.69
C TYR A 18 2.79 5.07 -17.40
N ILE A 19 2.06 5.54 -18.42
CA ILE A 19 0.68 6.00 -18.27
C ILE A 19 -0.24 4.87 -17.83
N VAL A 20 0.01 3.64 -18.30
CA VAL A 20 -0.75 2.46 -17.88
C VAL A 20 -0.53 2.14 -16.41
N VAL A 21 0.73 2.16 -15.95
CA VAL A 21 1.03 1.98 -14.52
C VAL A 21 0.38 3.09 -13.69
N LEU A 22 0.41 4.34 -14.18
CA LEU A 22 -0.23 5.46 -13.51
C LEU A 22 -1.76 5.31 -13.44
N HIS A 23 -2.39 4.82 -14.50
CA HIS A 23 -3.82 4.51 -14.53
C HIS A 23 -4.20 3.41 -13.54
N PHE A 24 -3.35 2.38 -13.35
CA PHE A 24 -3.60 1.37 -12.31
C PHE A 24 -3.49 1.92 -10.88
N LEU A 25 -2.70 2.98 -10.68
CA LEU A 25 -2.55 3.63 -9.37
C LEU A 25 -3.64 4.67 -9.10
N VAL A 26 -4.18 5.30 -10.13
CA VAL A 26 -5.14 6.40 -10.03
C VAL A 26 -6.46 6.00 -10.67
N ASN A 27 -7.45 5.67 -9.84
CA ASN A 27 -8.81 5.42 -10.32
C ASN A 27 -9.76 6.54 -9.86
N THR A 28 -9.54 7.08 -8.67
CA THR A 28 -10.35 8.10 -8.02
C THR A 28 -9.52 9.32 -7.61
N SER A 29 -10.19 10.43 -7.31
CA SER A 29 -9.52 11.62 -6.77
C SER A 29 -8.88 11.40 -5.40
N ASN A 30 -9.40 10.46 -4.60
CA ASN A 30 -8.79 10.07 -3.35
C ASN A 30 -7.44 9.36 -3.56
N ASP A 31 -7.28 8.61 -4.66
CA ASP A 31 -6.00 7.99 -5.02
C ASP A 31 -4.99 9.08 -5.40
N VAL A 32 -5.43 10.11 -6.15
CA VAL A 32 -4.60 11.28 -6.47
C VAL A 32 -4.17 12.00 -5.19
N ASP A 33 -5.10 12.31 -4.28
CA ASP A 33 -4.80 12.99 -3.02
C ASP A 33 -3.78 12.18 -2.18
N LEU A 34 -3.98 10.86 -2.09
CA LEU A 34 -3.06 9.97 -1.39
C LEU A 34 -1.66 10.01 -2.01
N LEU A 35 -1.54 9.89 -3.33
CA LEU A 35 -0.26 9.88 -4.02
C LEU A 35 0.46 11.23 -3.92
N VAL A 36 -0.28 12.35 -3.97
CA VAL A 36 0.27 13.70 -3.77
C VAL A 36 0.77 13.87 -2.35
N ARG A 37 -0.02 13.50 -1.33
CA ARG A 37 0.40 13.55 0.08
C ARG A 37 1.62 12.69 0.37
N LYS A 38 1.79 11.58 -0.36
CA LYS A 38 2.96 10.70 -0.25
C LYS A 38 4.16 11.18 -1.10
N GLY A 39 4.01 12.27 -1.85
CA GLY A 39 5.06 12.83 -2.71
C GLY A 39 5.37 11.97 -3.93
N ILE A 40 4.46 11.05 -4.30
CA ILE A 40 4.62 10.14 -5.44
C ILE A 40 4.13 10.82 -6.73
N LEU A 41 3.11 11.67 -6.63
CA LEU A 41 2.55 12.45 -7.74
C LEU A 41 2.62 13.94 -7.42
N MET A 42 2.92 14.77 -8.41
CA MET A 42 2.76 16.21 -8.32
C MET A 42 1.51 16.62 -9.10
N SER A 43 0.49 17.12 -8.41
CA SER A 43 -0.72 17.64 -9.05
C SER A 43 -0.52 19.11 -9.41
N TYR A 44 -0.47 19.41 -10.70
CA TYR A 44 -0.48 20.79 -11.20
C TYR A 44 -1.88 21.31 -11.49
N LEU A 45 -2.87 20.42 -11.56
CA LEU A 45 -4.27 20.83 -11.58
C LEU A 45 -4.67 21.12 -10.13
N GLY A 46 -5.26 22.29 -9.90
CA GLY A 46 -5.64 22.77 -8.57
C GLY A 46 -6.69 21.93 -7.84
N ASP A 47 -7.16 20.85 -8.46
CA ASP A 47 -8.16 19.94 -7.94
C ASP A 47 -7.84 18.47 -8.31
N THR A 48 -8.09 17.57 -7.35
CA THR A 48 -7.81 16.14 -7.45
C THR A 48 -8.78 15.41 -8.38
N ASP A 49 -10.04 15.86 -8.49
CA ASP A 49 -11.02 15.30 -9.43
C ASP A 49 -10.61 15.54 -10.88
N SER A 50 -10.14 16.75 -11.16
CA SER A 50 -9.65 17.14 -12.49
C SER A 50 -8.41 16.34 -12.89
N SER A 51 -7.49 16.10 -11.94
CA SER A 51 -6.31 15.26 -12.15
C SER A 51 -6.66 13.79 -12.43
N ALA A 52 -7.59 13.21 -11.65
CA ALA A 52 -8.05 11.85 -11.85
C ALA A 52 -8.73 11.68 -13.22
N LYS A 53 -9.59 12.64 -13.61
CA LYS A 53 -10.23 12.65 -14.93
C LYS A 53 -9.22 12.76 -16.06
N MET A 54 -8.18 13.58 -15.91
CA MET A 54 -7.13 13.71 -16.92
C MET A 54 -6.39 12.38 -17.11
N ILE A 55 -5.96 11.74 -16.02
CA ILE A 55 -5.22 10.47 -16.06
C ILE A 55 -6.10 9.36 -16.67
N ASN A 56 -7.35 9.25 -16.23
CA ASN A 56 -8.29 8.28 -16.80
C ASN A 56 -8.63 8.56 -18.27
N GLY A 57 -8.69 9.84 -18.65
CA GLY A 57 -8.90 10.27 -20.03
C GLY A 57 -7.73 9.93 -20.95
N LEU A 58 -6.49 9.97 -20.44
CA LEU A 58 -5.30 9.58 -21.20
C LEU A 58 -5.32 8.12 -21.61
N TRP A 59 -5.96 7.24 -20.85
CA TRP A 59 -6.06 5.81 -21.17
C TRP A 59 -7.12 5.49 -22.24
N LYS A 60 -8.19 6.28 -22.31
CA LYS A 60 -9.43 5.94 -23.06
C LYS A 60 -9.22 5.60 -24.54
N ASN A 61 -8.15 6.07 -25.17
CA ASN A 61 -7.86 5.87 -26.59
C ASN A 61 -6.48 5.24 -26.85
N VAL A 62 -5.86 4.63 -25.84
CA VAL A 62 -4.51 4.07 -25.95
C VAL A 62 -4.60 2.58 -26.22
N SER A 63 -4.13 2.16 -27.39
CA SER A 63 -4.03 0.74 -27.75
C SER A 63 -2.69 0.17 -27.29
N GLN A 64 -2.68 -0.60 -26.20
CA GLN A 64 -1.44 -1.21 -25.72
C GLN A 64 -1.28 -2.61 -26.32
N THR A 65 -0.35 -2.75 -27.25
CA THR A 65 -0.04 -4.04 -27.91
C THR A 65 1.09 -4.79 -27.23
N ASN A 66 2.01 -4.08 -26.58
CA ASN A 66 3.14 -4.64 -25.84
C ASN A 66 3.36 -3.85 -24.54
N PHE A 67 3.41 -4.56 -23.41
CA PHE A 67 3.75 -3.98 -22.11
C PHE A 67 5.19 -4.36 -21.77
N SER A 68 6.03 -3.37 -21.46
CA SER A 68 7.43 -3.62 -21.11
C SER A 68 7.55 -4.53 -19.88
N CYS A 69 8.42 -5.54 -20.00
CA CYS A 69 8.75 -6.46 -18.91
C CYS A 69 9.30 -5.73 -17.67
N HIS A 70 9.91 -4.55 -17.86
CA HIS A 70 10.40 -3.73 -16.76
C HIS A 70 9.24 -3.21 -15.88
N TYR A 71 8.21 -2.63 -16.50
CA TYR A 71 7.04 -2.16 -15.76
C TYR A 71 6.20 -3.31 -15.20
N PHE A 72 6.18 -4.46 -15.87
CA PHE A 72 5.55 -5.66 -15.34
C PHE A 72 6.20 -6.11 -14.02
N ARG A 73 7.53 -6.23 -14.00
CA ARG A 73 8.28 -6.58 -12.78
C ARG A 73 8.09 -5.55 -11.67
N LEU A 74 8.07 -4.26 -12.03
CA LEU A 74 7.78 -3.19 -11.06
C LEU A 74 6.40 -3.38 -10.40
N CYS A 75 5.37 -3.68 -11.19
CA CYS A 75 4.03 -3.97 -10.67
C CYS A 75 4.01 -5.22 -9.78
N GLU A 76 4.72 -6.28 -10.16
CA GLU A 76 4.87 -7.48 -9.32
C GLU A 76 5.55 -7.18 -7.99
N ASP A 77 6.64 -6.43 -8.00
CA ASP A 77 7.38 -6.06 -6.80
C ASP A 77 6.53 -5.17 -5.88
N LEU A 78 5.80 -4.21 -6.43
CA LEU A 78 4.85 -3.38 -5.70
C LEU A 78 3.74 -4.24 -5.07
N ASN A 79 3.17 -5.18 -5.83
CA ASN A 79 2.16 -6.10 -5.32
C ASN A 79 2.72 -7.01 -4.22
N ALA A 80 3.91 -7.57 -4.40
CA ALA A 80 4.57 -8.41 -3.41
C ALA A 80 4.87 -7.64 -2.12
N PHE A 81 5.29 -6.38 -2.24
CA PHE A 81 5.51 -5.48 -1.12
C PHE A 81 4.23 -5.17 -0.35
N CYS A 82 3.14 -4.86 -1.06
CA CYS A 82 1.81 -4.62 -0.48
C CYS A 82 1.22 -5.89 0.17
N ARG A 83 1.51 -7.07 -0.39
CA ARG A 83 1.03 -8.36 0.09
C ARG A 83 1.74 -8.84 1.36
N LYS A 84 2.86 -8.23 1.78
CA LYS A 84 3.57 -8.67 2.99
C LYS A 84 2.65 -8.58 4.23
N PRO A 85 2.37 -9.71 4.92
CA PRO A 85 1.39 -9.78 6.00
C PRO A 85 1.71 -8.85 7.18
N ARG A 86 2.99 -8.53 7.40
CA ARG A 86 3.42 -7.56 8.42
C ARG A 86 2.88 -6.14 8.19
N ARG A 87 2.70 -5.71 6.93
CA ARG A 87 2.15 -4.38 6.61
C ARG A 87 0.64 -4.34 6.74
N LYS A 88 -0.05 -5.41 6.32
CA LYS A 88 -1.48 -5.59 6.61
C LYS A 88 -1.74 -5.60 8.10
N LEU A 89 -1.02 -6.42 8.87
CA LEU A 89 -1.18 -6.51 10.32
C LEU A 89 -0.90 -5.17 11.00
N ARG A 90 0.17 -4.46 10.63
CA ARG A 90 0.48 -3.12 11.15
C ARG A 90 -0.60 -2.10 10.78
N SER A 91 -1.09 -2.11 9.55
CA SER A 91 -2.18 -1.22 9.11
C SER A 91 -3.47 -1.49 9.88
N THR A 92 -3.85 -2.76 10.06
CA THR A 92 -5.03 -3.16 10.84
C THR A 92 -4.87 -2.77 12.30
N LEU A 93 -3.72 -3.06 12.91
CA LEU A 93 -3.41 -2.68 14.29
C LEU A 93 -3.44 -1.15 14.47
N THR A 94 -2.83 -0.38 13.58
CA THR A 94 -2.85 1.09 13.66
C THR A 94 -4.24 1.66 13.42
N ARG A 95 -5.06 1.06 12.54
CA ARG A 95 -6.43 1.51 12.29
C ARG A 95 -7.38 1.22 13.45
N ASP A 96 -7.24 0.03 14.05
CA ASP A 96 -8.18 -0.47 15.06
C ASP A 96 -7.76 -0.03 16.47
N TYR A 97 -6.46 0.11 16.76
CA TYR A 97 -5.95 0.54 18.07
C TYR A 97 -5.46 1.99 18.10
N GLY A 98 -5.04 2.57 16.96
CA GLY A 98 -4.46 3.92 16.90
C GLY A 98 -5.46 5.08 16.96
N LYS A 99 -6.78 4.80 17.01
CA LYS A 99 -7.84 5.84 17.04
C LYS A 99 -8.20 6.31 18.45
N SER A 100 -7.87 5.55 19.50
CA SER A 100 -8.14 5.93 20.87
C SER A 100 -6.94 5.61 21.76
N PRO A 101 -6.25 6.63 22.32
CA PRO A 101 -5.10 6.42 23.21
C PRO A 101 -5.45 5.52 24.41
N TRP A 102 -6.72 5.56 24.85
CA TRP A 102 -7.23 4.71 25.92
C TRP A 102 -7.25 3.22 25.57
N GLN A 103 -7.70 2.86 24.36
CA GLN A 103 -7.75 1.46 23.91
C GLN A 103 -6.36 0.87 23.68
N THR A 104 -5.41 1.70 23.22
CA THR A 104 -4.00 1.30 23.14
C THR A 104 -3.42 1.01 24.53
N GLY A 105 -3.66 1.89 25.51
CA GLY A 105 -3.22 1.69 26.89
C GLY A 105 -3.79 0.42 27.53
N ALA A 106 -5.10 0.18 27.38
CA ALA A 106 -5.77 -1.00 27.93
C ALA A 106 -5.24 -2.32 27.32
N THR A 107 -4.99 -2.32 26.00
CA THR A 107 -4.45 -3.51 25.32
C THR A 107 -3.03 -3.81 25.77
N PHE A 108 -2.19 -2.78 25.92
CA PHE A 108 -0.82 -2.93 26.42
C PHE A 108 -0.80 -3.46 27.86
N ALA A 109 -1.67 -2.93 28.73
CA ALA A 109 -1.84 -3.41 30.10
C ALA A 109 -2.27 -4.89 30.15
N ALA A 110 -3.23 -5.29 29.30
CA ALA A 110 -3.70 -6.67 29.22
C ALA A 110 -2.60 -7.65 28.78
N ILE A 111 -1.77 -7.26 27.79
CA ILE A 111 -0.62 -8.06 27.35
C ILE A 111 0.41 -8.20 28.48
N LEU A 112 0.68 -7.13 29.22
CA LEU A 112 1.62 -7.16 30.34
C LEU A 112 1.13 -8.09 31.46
N LEU A 113 -0.17 -8.03 31.81
CA LEU A 113 -0.79 -8.91 32.80
C LEU A 113 -0.73 -10.38 32.37
N LEU A 114 -0.98 -10.68 31.10
CA LEU A 114 -0.87 -12.03 30.54
C LEU A 114 0.55 -12.59 30.68
N LEU A 115 1.57 -11.78 30.37
CA LEU A 115 2.97 -12.19 30.52
C LEU A 115 3.34 -12.46 31.98
N LEU A 116 2.92 -11.58 32.89
CA LEU A 116 3.15 -11.76 34.33
C LEU A 116 2.49 -13.05 34.85
N TYR A 117 1.24 -13.30 34.45
CA TYR A 117 0.50 -14.50 34.85
C TYR A 117 1.17 -15.78 34.33
N PHE A 118 1.66 -15.75 33.10
CA PHE A 118 2.39 -16.86 32.50
C PHE A 118 3.67 -17.18 33.27
N VAL A 119 4.48 -16.17 33.60
CA VAL A 119 5.69 -16.34 34.42
C VAL A 119 5.35 -16.89 35.80
N GLN A 120 4.29 -16.37 36.43
CA GLN A 120 3.85 -16.84 37.75
C GLN A 120 3.42 -18.31 37.72
N THR A 121 2.75 -18.74 36.66
CA THR A 121 2.33 -20.13 36.46
C THR A 121 3.54 -21.04 36.29
N LEU A 122 4.53 -20.65 35.46
CA LEU A 122 5.78 -21.39 35.29
C LEU A 122 6.58 -21.50 36.59
N CYS A 123 6.73 -20.40 37.34
CA CYS A 123 7.41 -20.41 38.64
C CYS A 123 6.69 -21.30 39.66
N SER A 124 5.36 -21.34 39.62
CA SER A 124 4.56 -22.19 40.51
C SER A 124 4.72 -23.67 40.16
N ILE A 125 4.66 -24.02 38.88
CA ILE A 125 4.92 -25.39 38.40
C ILE A 125 6.33 -25.84 38.78
N TRP A 126 7.34 -24.99 38.56
CA TRP A 126 8.73 -25.33 38.88
C TRP A 126 8.96 -25.49 40.38
N LYS A 127 8.32 -24.67 41.21
CA LYS A 127 8.34 -24.83 42.69
C LYS A 127 7.67 -26.13 43.14
N VAL A 128 6.58 -26.54 42.50
CA VAL A 128 5.91 -27.82 42.79
C VAL A 128 6.80 -28.99 42.37
N TYR A 129 7.41 -28.92 41.19
CA TYR A 129 8.32 -29.95 40.69
C TYR A 129 9.57 -30.11 41.57
N LYS A 130 10.13 -29.02 42.10
CA LYS A 130 11.28 -29.06 43.03
C LYS A 130 10.92 -29.56 44.43
N LYS A 131 9.63 -29.62 44.78
CA LYS A 131 9.13 -30.04 46.10
C LYS A 131 8.83 -31.55 46.15
N TYR A 132 8.77 -32.21 44.99
CA TYR A 132 8.83 -33.67 44.83
C TYR A 132 10.28 -34.11 44.64
#